data_AF-A0A7V5IDS5-F1
#
_entry.id   AF-A0A7V5IDS5-F1
#
_cell.length_a   1.000
_cell.length_b   1.000
_cell.length_c   1.000
_cell.angle_alpha   90.00
_cell.angle_beta   90.00
_cell.angle_gamma   90.00
#
_symmetry.space_group_name_H-M   'P 1'
#
loop_
_entity.id
_entity.type
_entity.pdbx_description
1 polymer ?
#
loop_
_entity_poly.entity_id
_entity_poly.type
_entity_poly.pdbx_seq_one_letter_code
_entity_poly.pdbx_strand_id
1 'polypeptide(L)'
;MDSRKPVKIKVEYDDDTIQEFEIKNLSYEVQKDLAKLGIITCLAHEQKHILVEWKNGWKEVFAVPVDVTTVRNYYVIRRVEETGRLFLNRENGYPELLEILRKPRDVEKVTLI
;
A
#
# COMPACT_ATOMS: atom_id res chain seq x y z
N MET A 1 9.09 -12.93 27.43
CA MET A 1 9.50 -11.53 27.22
C MET A 1 8.23 -10.72 27.04
N ASP A 2 7.97 -9.78 27.95
CA ASP A 2 6.77 -8.92 27.95
C ASP A 2 6.63 -8.16 26.61
N SER A 3 5.73 -8.61 25.74
CA SER A 3 5.40 -7.97 24.47
C SER A 3 4.36 -6.86 24.67
N ARG A 4 4.68 -5.89 25.53
CA ARG A 4 3.83 -4.71 25.74
C ARG A 4 4.04 -3.75 24.57
N LYS A 5 3.11 -3.78 23.61
CA LYS A 5 3.10 -2.83 22.50
C LYS A 5 2.81 -1.42 23.05
N PRO A 6 3.58 -0.39 22.65
CA PRO A 6 3.28 0.96 23.05
C PRO A 6 1.90 1.36 22.49
N VAL A 7 1.08 2.02 23.32
CA VAL A 7 -0.31 2.39 22.99
C VAL A 7 -0.44 3.90 22.76
N LYS A 8 0.36 4.72 23.45
CA LYS A 8 0.28 6.18 23.45
C LYS A 8 1.67 6.82 23.38
N ILE A 9 1.73 8.03 22.85
CA ILE A 9 2.90 8.91 22.86
C ILE A 9 2.53 10.19 23.59
N LYS A 10 3.44 10.66 24.43
CA LYS A 10 3.36 11.95 25.11
C LYS A 10 4.44 12.85 24.53
N VAL A 11 4.07 14.01 24.01
CA VAL A 11 4.98 15.04 23.50
C VAL A 11 4.97 16.17 24.51
N GLU A 12 6.16 16.53 25.01
CA GLU A 12 6.37 17.67 25.89
C GLU A 12 7.10 18.74 25.07
N TYR A 13 6.54 19.95 25.07
CA TYR A 13 7.05 21.09 24.34
C TYR A 13 7.83 22.01 25.30
N ASP A 14 8.67 22.88 24.74
CA ASP A 14 9.52 23.82 25.50
C ASP A 14 8.72 24.84 26.33
N ASP A 15 7.42 24.97 26.09
CA ASP A 15 6.48 25.81 26.86
C ASP A 15 5.80 25.03 28.00
N ASP A 16 6.35 23.88 28.39
CA ASP A 16 5.82 22.93 29.37
C ASP A 16 4.44 22.34 29.00
N THR A 17 3.97 22.56 27.77
CA THR A 17 2.73 21.93 27.32
C THR A 17 2.95 20.47 26.97
N ILE A 18 1.95 19.67 27.31
CA ILE A 18 1.95 18.23 27.10
C ILE A 18 0.79 17.87 26.19
N GLN A 19 1.08 17.11 25.12
CA GLN A 19 0.07 16.52 24.26
C GLN A 19 0.20 15.00 24.25
N GLU A 20 -0.94 14.31 24.27
CA GLU A 20 -1.01 12.85 24.20
C GLU A 20 -1.67 12.41 22.90
N PHE A 21 -1.06 11.44 22.24
CA PHE A 21 -1.55 10.85 20.99
C PHE A 21 -1.64 9.34 21.12
N GLU A 22 -2.71 8.74 20.59
CA GLU A 22 -2.75 7.30 20.39
C GLU A 22 -1.91 6.92 19.17
N ILE A 23 -1.06 5.90 19.29
CA ILE A 23 -0.16 5.50 18.19
C ILE A 23 -0.95 5.13 16.91
N LYS A 24 -2.16 4.59 17.06
CA LYS A 24 -3.04 4.23 15.95
C LYS A 24 -3.52 5.43 15.14
N ASN A 25 -3.57 6.61 15.75
CA ASN A 25 -4.07 7.84 15.12
C ASN A 25 -2.93 8.65 14.49
N LEU A 26 -1.68 8.23 14.65
CA LEU A 26 -0.53 8.88 14.00
C LEU A 26 -0.49 8.52 12.52
N SER A 27 -0.06 9.45 11.68
CA SER A 27 0.18 9.16 10.27
C SER A 27 1.26 8.09 10.10
N TYR A 28 1.21 7.35 9.00
CA TYR A 28 2.21 6.32 8.71
C TYR A 28 3.64 6.88 8.64
N GLU A 29 3.80 8.09 8.10
CA GLU A 29 5.11 8.76 8.01
C GLU A 29 5.72 8.99 9.40
N VAL A 30 4.91 9.51 10.33
CA VAL A 30 5.33 9.72 11.72
C VAL A 30 5.61 8.38 12.40
N GLN A 31 4.77 7.36 12.20
CA GLN A 31 5.02 6.03 12.75
C GLN A 31 6.34 5.42 12.22
N LYS A 32 6.63 5.59 10.94
CA LYS A 32 7.87 5.12 10.31
C LYS A 32 9.09 5.82 10.88
N ASP A 33 9.02 7.14 11.08
CA ASP A 33 10.13 7.90 11.64
C ASP A 33 10.36 7.55 13.11
N LEU A 34 9.30 7.39 13.90
CA LEU A 34 9.40 6.88 15.28
C LEU A 34 9.95 5.45 15.34
N ALA A 35 9.63 4.61 14.35
CA ALA A 35 10.16 3.26 14.27
C ALA A 35 11.64 3.22 13.92
N LYS A 36 12.13 4.12 13.04
CA LYS A 36 13.56 4.28 12.77
C LYS A 36 14.34 4.68 14.03
N LEU A 37 13.71 5.47 14.91
CA LEU A 37 14.27 5.88 16.19
C LEU A 37 14.15 4.78 17.27
N GLY A 38 13.52 3.64 16.97
CA GLY A 38 13.32 2.54 17.92
C GLY A 38 12.28 2.81 19.00
N ILE A 39 11.50 3.90 18.89
CA ILE A 39 10.50 4.32 19.88
C ILE A 39 9.25 3.43 19.79
N ILE A 40 8.86 3.06 18.58
CA ILE A 40 7.76 2.13 18.32
C ILE A 40 8.21 1.00 17.39
N THR A 41 7.52 -0.14 17.44
CA THR A 41 7.61 -1.10 16.35
C THR A 41 6.73 -0.62 15.20
N CYS A 42 7.28 -0.53 13.99
CA CYS A 42 6.50 -0.14 12.81
C CYS A 42 5.29 -1.08 12.70
N LEU A 43 4.09 -0.54 12.82
CA LEU A 43 2.89 -1.30 12.52
C LEU A 43 2.97 -1.63 11.02
N ALA A 44 2.82 -2.91 10.68
CA ALA A 44 2.74 -3.32 9.28
C ALA A 44 1.59 -2.54 8.67
N HIS A 45 1.87 -1.75 7.63
CA HIS A 45 0.78 -1.12 6.89
C HIS A 45 -0.01 -2.27 6.28
N GLU A 46 -1.30 -2.36 6.60
CA GLU A 46 -2.17 -3.27 5.87
C GLU A 46 -2.11 -2.83 4.41
N GLN A 47 -1.55 -3.71 3.58
CA GLN A 47 -1.33 -3.45 2.17
C GLN A 47 -1.87 -4.66 1.44
N LYS A 48 -2.79 -4.40 0.51
CA LYS A 48 -3.31 -5.43 -0.37
C LYS A 48 -2.33 -5.61 -1.51
N HIS A 49 -2.35 -6.77 -2.13
CA HIS A 49 -1.47 -7.05 -3.25
C HIS A 49 -2.28 -7.54 -4.44
N ILE A 50 -1.72 -7.37 -5.63
CA ILE A 50 -2.27 -7.95 -6.85
C ILE A 50 -1.23 -8.91 -7.39
N LEU A 51 -1.66 -10.15 -7.61
CA LEU A 51 -0.92 -11.15 -8.34
C LEU A 51 -1.28 -11.09 -9.81
N VAL A 52 -0.28 -10.83 -10.65
CA VAL A 52 -0.38 -10.91 -12.11
C VAL A 52 0.34 -12.17 -12.57
N GLU A 53 -0.41 -13.08 -13.16
CA GLU A 53 0.11 -14.31 -13.76
C GLU A 53 0.20 -14.13 -15.27
N TRP A 54 1.36 -14.50 -15.82
CA TRP A 54 1.68 -14.34 -17.24
C TRP A 54 1.63 -15.71 -17.92
N LYS A 55 1.31 -15.74 -19.22
CA LYS A 55 1.20 -16.97 -20.03
C LYS A 55 2.47 -17.84 -20.07
N ASN A 56 3.62 -17.26 -19.77
CA ASN A 56 4.90 -17.99 -19.67
C ASN A 56 5.14 -18.59 -18.27
N GLY A 57 4.15 -18.56 -17.39
CA GLY A 57 4.23 -19.05 -16.01
C GLY A 57 4.91 -18.08 -15.03
N TRP A 58 5.38 -16.92 -15.50
CA TRP A 58 5.90 -15.87 -14.61
C TRP A 58 4.76 -15.30 -13.75
N LYS A 59 5.11 -14.84 -12.54
CA LYS A 59 4.15 -14.19 -11.64
C LYS A 59 4.78 -12.94 -11.04
N GLU A 60 4.02 -11.85 -11.02
CA GLU A 60 4.43 -10.57 -10.44
C GLU A 60 3.45 -10.13 -9.37
N VAL A 61 3.98 -9.51 -8.32
CA VAL A 61 3.20 -9.01 -7.20
C VAL A 61 3.34 -7.50 -7.14
N PHE A 62 2.21 -6.79 -7.16
CA PHE A 62 2.16 -5.35 -7.01
C PHE A 62 1.46 -5.00 -5.71
N ALA A 63 2.09 -4.16 -4.91
CA ALA A 63 1.45 -3.60 -3.72
C ALA A 63 0.42 -2.55 -4.14
N VAL A 64 -0.77 -2.60 -3.55
CA VAL A 64 -1.86 -1.66 -3.82
C VAL A 64 -2.44 -1.08 -2.54
N PRO A 65 -3.10 0.09 -2.62
CA PRO A 65 -3.78 0.68 -1.47
C PRO A 65 -4.79 -0.28 -0.83
N VAL A 66 -4.92 -0.22 0.50
CA VAL A 66 -5.79 -1.12 1.29
C VAL A 66 -7.28 -0.94 0.96
N ASP A 67 -7.65 0.26 0.52
CA ASP A 67 -9.01 0.63 0.12
C ASP A 67 -9.37 0.15 -1.29
N VAL A 68 -8.47 -0.57 -1.99
CA VAL A 68 -8.82 -1.24 -3.25
C VAL A 68 -9.84 -2.35 -2.98
N THR A 69 -11.00 -2.23 -3.60
CA THR A 69 -12.13 -3.15 -3.43
C THR A 69 -12.14 -4.23 -4.51
N THR A 70 -11.86 -3.84 -5.77
CA THR A 70 -11.95 -4.74 -6.92
C THR A 70 -11.00 -4.30 -8.03
N VAL A 71 -10.50 -5.28 -8.79
CA VAL A 71 -9.77 -5.06 -10.05
C VAL A 71 -10.77 -5.28 -11.18
N ARG A 72 -11.21 -4.21 -11.84
CA ARG A 72 -12.35 -4.32 -12.77
C ARG A 72 -11.94 -4.62 -14.21
N ASN A 73 -10.79 -4.12 -14.69
CA ASN A 73 -10.40 -4.30 -16.10
C ASN A 73 -8.89 -4.14 -16.33
N TYR A 74 -8.38 -4.87 -17.31
CA TYR A 74 -7.06 -4.68 -17.91
C TYR A 74 -7.22 -4.13 -19.33
N TYR A 75 -6.64 -2.97 -19.62
CA TYR A 75 -6.69 -2.38 -20.95
C TYR A 75 -5.30 -2.13 -21.49
N VAL A 76 -5.13 -2.42 -22.78
CA VAL A 76 -3.91 -2.18 -23.55
C VAL A 76 -4.17 -1.00 -24.47
N ILE A 77 -3.54 0.16 -24.21
CA ILE A 77 -3.61 1.27 -25.13
C ILE A 77 -2.65 0.98 -26.29
N ARG A 78 -3.19 0.69 -27.48
CA ARG A 78 -2.38 0.47 -28.69
C ARG A 78 -1.84 1.80 -29.22
N ARG A 79 -0.78 2.34 -28.63
CA ARG A 79 0.06 3.38 -29.24
C ARG A 79 1.48 3.22 -28.72
N VAL A 80 2.40 2.66 -29.52
CA VAL A 80 3.89 2.62 -29.39
C VAL A 80 4.49 2.16 -28.04
N GLU A 81 3.86 2.47 -26.92
CA GLU A 81 4.12 2.09 -25.55
C GLU A 81 3.73 0.62 -25.34
N GLU A 82 4.70 -0.20 -24.94
CA GLU A 82 4.51 -1.61 -24.53
C GLU A 82 3.90 -1.72 -23.11
N THR A 83 3.15 -0.71 -22.66
CA THR A 83 2.66 -0.57 -21.28
C THR A 83 1.18 -0.93 -21.18
N GLY A 84 0.83 -1.80 -20.22
CA GLY A 84 -0.56 -2.14 -19.89
C GLY A 84 -1.03 -1.37 -18.66
N ARG A 85 -2.35 -1.20 -18.51
CA ARG A 85 -2.92 -0.56 -17.31
C ARG A 85 -4.00 -1.42 -16.68
N LEU A 86 -3.91 -1.56 -15.35
CA LEU A 86 -4.94 -2.17 -14.51
C LEU A 86 -5.78 -1.08 -13.85
N PHE A 87 -7.09 -1.27 -13.88
CA PHE A 87 -8.04 -0.37 -13.25
C PHE A 87 -8.42 -0.88 -11.86
N LEU A 88 -8.04 -0.11 -10.83
CA LEU A 88 -8.26 -0.42 -9.42
C LEU A 88 -9.40 0.44 -8.88
N ASN A 89 -10.50 -0.19 -8.47
CA ASN A 89 -11.57 0.52 -7.77
C ASN A 89 -11.19 0.71 -6.31
N ARG A 90 -11.34 1.93 -5.83
CA ARG A 90 -11.14 2.30 -4.43
C ARG A 90 -12.49 2.51 -3.75
N GLU A 91 -12.58 2.21 -2.46
CA GLU A 91 -13.80 2.41 -1.67
C GLU A 91 -14.16 3.89 -1.58
N ASN A 92 -13.16 4.74 -1.37
CA ASN A 92 -13.32 6.19 -1.25
C ASN A 92 -12.39 6.92 -2.22
N GLY A 93 -12.90 7.29 -3.39
CA GLY A 93 -12.20 8.21 -4.30
C GLY A 93 -12.24 7.78 -5.76
N TYR A 94 -11.30 8.34 -6.52
CA TYR A 94 -11.15 8.04 -7.94
C TYR A 94 -10.44 6.70 -8.14
N PRO A 95 -10.81 5.95 -9.18
CA PRO A 95 -10.13 4.72 -9.55
C PRO A 95 -8.67 5.00 -9.90
N GLU A 96 -7.80 4.10 -9.48
CA GLU A 96 -6.37 4.21 -9.69
C GLU A 96 -5.94 3.34 -10.88
N LEU A 97 -4.95 3.83 -11.64
CA LEU A 97 -4.38 3.12 -12.77
C LEU A 97 -2.99 2.61 -12.39
N LEU A 98 -2.86 1.29 -12.29
CA LEU A 98 -1.58 0.64 -12.09
C LEU A 98 -0.96 0.31 -13.45
N GLU A 99 0.21 0.88 -13.73
CA GLU A 99 0.95 0.61 -14.97
C GLU A 99 1.79 -0.67 -14.85
N ILE A 100 1.75 -1.50 -15.91
CA ILE A 100 2.56 -2.72 -16.01
C ILE A 100 3.51 -2.58 -17.20
N LEU A 101 4.81 -2.66 -16.94
CA LEU A 101 5.90 -2.39 -17.89
C LEU A 101 6.30 -3.62 -18.74
N ARG A 102 5.36 -4.53 -19.02
CA ARG A 102 5.61 -5.77 -19.77
C ARG A 102 4.48 -6.04 -20.76
N LYS A 103 4.79 -6.78 -21.83
CA LYS A 103 3.89 -7.13 -22.94
C LYS A 103 2.48 -7.45 -22.47
N PRO A 104 1.54 -6.52 -22.65
CA PRO A 104 0.24 -6.63 -22.03
C PRO A 104 -0.58 -7.85 -22.45
N ARG A 105 -0.35 -8.33 -23.68
CA ARG A 105 -1.04 -9.48 -24.27
C ARG A 105 -0.69 -10.82 -23.63
N ASP A 106 0.34 -10.83 -22.80
CA ASP A 106 0.84 -12.03 -22.14
C ASP A 106 0.31 -12.17 -20.71
N VAL A 107 -0.52 -11.23 -20.23
CA VAL A 107 -1.26 -11.42 -18.98
C VAL A 107 -2.28 -12.54 -19.16
N GLU A 108 -2.21 -13.55 -18.30
CA GLU A 108 -3.12 -14.68 -18.27
C GLU A 108 -4.22 -14.47 -17.21
N LYS A 109 -3.83 -14.01 -16.02
CA LYS A 109 -4.76 -13.83 -14.90
C LYS A 109 -4.29 -12.71 -13.97
N VAL A 110 -5.26 -12.02 -13.36
CA VAL A 110 -5.02 -10.99 -12.34
C VAL A 110 -5.91 -11.28 -11.14
N THR A 111 -5.34 -11.31 -9.94
CA THR A 111 -6.06 -11.64 -8.70
C THR A 111 -5.64 -10.66 -7.59
N LEU A 112 -6.62 -10.09 -6.88
CA LEU A 112 -6.39 -9.35 -5.64
C LEU A 112 -6.16 -10.36 -4.51
N ILE A 113 -5.05 -10.22 -3.77
CA ILE A 113 -4.62 -11.11 -2.68
C ILE A 113 -4.26 -10.32 -1.42
#